data_AF-A0AB34CBC2-F1
#
_entry.id   AF-A0AB34CBC2-F1
#
_cell.length_a   1.000
_cell.length_b   1.000
_cell.length_c   1.000
_cell.angle_alpha   90.00
_cell.angle_beta   90.00
_cell.angle_gamma   90.00
#
_symmetry.space_group_name_H-M   'P 1'
#
loop_
_entity.id
_entity.type
_entity.pdbx_description
1 polymer ?
#
loop_
_entity_poly.entity_id
_entity_poly.type
_entity_poly.pdbx_seq_one_letter_code
_entity_poly.pdbx_strand_id
1 'polypeptide(L)'
;MLFLLLLSPFVFWRVATPVVTVHYSKEGKEKLSMTWNTEHRIYRSGRGGLFPGEATSDFGHIFPDAGFFMEFYWWSDTGRNHCVNITPKWRRTDIYLDLNGNIDTSPESGTDTDRLKKCTTDPADP
;
A
#
# COMPACT_ATOMS: atom_id res chain seq x y z
N MET A 1 8.96 -23.45 28.51
CA MET A 1 10.04 -22.70 27.83
C MET A 1 10.31 -23.20 26.41
N LEU A 2 10.40 -24.51 26.13
CA LEU A 2 10.63 -25.03 24.76
C LEU A 2 9.52 -24.67 23.75
N PHE A 3 8.25 -24.66 24.17
CA PHE A 3 7.12 -24.24 23.34
C PHE A 3 7.17 -22.78 22.88
N LEU A 4 7.72 -21.87 23.71
CA LEU A 4 7.90 -20.46 23.35
C LEU A 4 9.01 -20.28 22.30
N LEU A 5 10.07 -21.09 22.37
CA LEU A 5 11.14 -21.11 21.37
C LEU A 5 10.64 -21.62 20.00
N LEU A 6 9.73 -22.60 19.98
CA LEU A 6 9.14 -23.12 18.74
C LEU A 6 8.21 -22.12 18.03
N LEU A 7 7.58 -21.20 18.78
CA LEU A 7 6.75 -20.13 18.21
C LEU A 7 7.57 -18.89 17.81
N SER A 8 8.80 -18.76 18.31
CA SER A 8 9.67 -17.61 18.06
C SER A 8 9.89 -17.30 16.58
N PRO A 9 10.13 -18.27 15.66
CA PRO A 9 10.32 -17.98 14.24
C PRO A 9 9.05 -17.41 13.58
N PHE A 10 7.87 -17.93 13.94
CA PHE A 10 6.58 -17.44 13.42
C PHE A 10 6.28 -16.02 13.90
N VAL A 11 6.52 -15.75 15.18
CA VAL A 11 6.37 -14.41 15.75
C VAL A 11 7.36 -13.45 15.11
N PHE A 12 8.63 -13.85 14.96
CA PHE A 12 9.67 -13.05 14.33
C PHE A 12 9.30 -12.68 12.89
N TRP A 13 8.79 -13.62 12.10
CA TRP A 13 8.41 -13.36 10.71
C TRP A 13 7.29 -12.33 10.62
N ARG A 14 6.23 -12.48 11.42
CA ARG A 14 5.09 -11.54 11.47
C ARG A 14 5.50 -10.12 11.88
N VAL A 15 6.51 -10.05 12.73
CA VAL A 15 7.10 -8.82 13.27
C VAL A 15 8.05 -8.17 12.25
N ALA A 16 8.79 -8.97 11.49
CA ALA A 16 9.81 -8.48 10.59
C ALA A 16 9.27 -8.02 9.23
N THR A 17 8.16 -8.56 8.74
CA THR A 17 7.63 -8.24 7.40
C THR A 17 7.21 -6.77 7.27
N PRO A 18 7.77 -6.01 6.31
CA PRO A 18 7.31 -4.65 6.01
C PRO A 18 5.83 -4.64 5.61
N VAL A 19 5.08 -3.68 6.13
CA VAL A 19 3.67 -3.46 5.81
C VAL A 19 3.54 -2.10 5.14
N VAL A 20 2.81 -2.04 4.03
CA VAL A 20 2.36 -0.77 3.45
C VAL A 20 0.88 -0.63 3.71
N THR A 21 0.47 0.53 4.21
CA THR A 21 -0.94 0.85 4.45
C THR A 21 -1.31 2.12 3.68
N VAL A 22 -2.36 2.02 2.87
CA VAL A 22 -2.97 3.17 2.19
C VAL A 22 -4.25 3.51 2.93
N HIS A 23 -4.30 4.73 3.48
CA HIS A 23 -5.44 5.28 4.20
C HIS A 23 -6.20 6.22 3.28
N TYR A 24 -7.51 6.05 3.16
CA TYR A 24 -8.34 6.98 2.41
C TYR A 24 -9.07 7.94 3.35
N SER A 25 -9.05 9.23 3.05
CA SER A 25 -9.72 10.25 3.83
C SER A 25 -11.18 9.90 4.12
N LYS A 26 -11.60 10.11 5.38
CA LYS A 26 -13.01 10.02 5.81
C LYS A 26 -13.92 11.02 5.08
N GLU A 27 -13.35 12.09 4.54
CA GLU A 27 -14.02 13.12 3.74
C GLU A 27 -14.00 12.78 2.25
N GLY A 28 -13.51 11.59 1.89
CA GLY A 28 -13.57 11.04 0.54
C GLY A 28 -14.99 11.07 -0.02
N LYS A 29 -15.10 11.36 -1.31
CA LYS A 29 -16.39 11.56 -1.98
C LYS A 29 -16.92 10.30 -2.65
N GLU A 30 -16.05 9.36 -2.99
CA GLU A 30 -16.36 8.24 -3.86
C GLU A 30 -15.72 6.96 -3.35
N LYS A 31 -16.24 5.81 -3.80
CA LYS A 31 -15.58 4.52 -3.57
C LYS A 31 -14.44 4.38 -4.58
N LEU A 32 -13.25 4.00 -4.11
CA LEU A 32 -12.12 3.70 -4.97
C LEU A 32 -12.07 2.20 -5.26
N SER A 33 -11.99 1.82 -6.53
CA SER A 33 -11.54 0.48 -6.90
C SER A 33 -10.02 0.42 -6.77
N MET A 34 -9.47 -0.74 -6.38
CA MET A 34 -8.02 -0.84 -6.22
C MET A 34 -7.46 -2.21 -6.58
N THR A 35 -6.15 -2.22 -6.84
CA THR A 35 -5.34 -3.42 -7.02
C THR A 35 -3.98 -3.25 -6.35
N TRP A 36 -3.57 -4.23 -5.56
CA TRP A 36 -2.18 -4.41 -5.14
C TRP A 36 -1.50 -5.38 -6.10
N ASN A 37 -0.26 -5.06 -6.49
CA ASN A 37 0.63 -5.97 -7.20
C ASN A 37 2.01 -5.96 -6.53
N THR A 38 2.28 -7.00 -5.75
CA THR A 38 3.56 -7.17 -5.05
C THR A 38 4.24 -8.40 -5.62
N GLU A 39 5.24 -8.22 -6.50
CA GLU A 39 5.88 -9.32 -7.23
C GLU A 39 4.87 -10.34 -7.81
N HIS A 40 3.90 -9.87 -8.59
CA HIS A 40 2.86 -10.70 -9.20
C HIS A 40 1.88 -11.35 -8.22
N ARG A 41 2.00 -11.12 -6.91
CA ARG A 41 0.92 -11.36 -5.95
C ARG A 41 -0.10 -10.26 -6.12
N ILE A 42 -1.16 -10.58 -6.87
CA ILE A 42 -2.21 -9.61 -7.21
C ILE A 42 -3.41 -9.76 -6.29
N TYR A 43 -3.74 -8.69 -5.58
CA TYR A 43 -5.00 -8.56 -4.85
C TYR A 43 -5.85 -7.49 -5.50
N ARG A 44 -7.08 -7.82 -5.91
CA ARG A 44 -8.05 -6.87 -6.46
C ARG A 44 -9.19 -6.73 -5.48
N SER A 45 -9.65 -5.50 -5.24
CA SER A 45 -10.78 -5.25 -4.33
C SER A 45 -12.09 -5.90 -4.81
N GLY A 46 -12.21 -6.16 -6.12
CA GLY A 46 -13.37 -6.81 -6.71
C GLY A 46 -14.60 -5.89 -6.64
N ARG A 47 -15.71 -6.38 -6.06
CA ARG A 47 -16.90 -5.55 -5.80
C ARG A 47 -16.76 -4.70 -4.53
N GLY A 48 -15.91 -5.13 -3.60
CA GLY A 48 -15.42 -4.28 -2.53
C GLY A 48 -14.51 -3.22 -3.14
N GLY A 49 -14.51 -2.01 -2.59
CA GLY A 49 -13.54 -0.97 -2.91
C GLY A 49 -12.93 -0.48 -1.62
N LEU A 50 -12.13 0.57 -1.71
CA LEU A 50 -11.70 1.36 -0.57
C LEU A 50 -12.72 2.50 -0.41
N PHE A 51 -13.52 2.45 0.66
CA PHE A 51 -14.49 3.49 0.99
C PHE A 51 -13.85 4.64 1.79
N PRO A 52 -14.44 5.84 1.79
CA PRO A 52 -13.95 6.95 2.61
C PRO A 52 -13.77 6.55 4.08
N GLY A 53 -12.58 6.82 4.63
CA GLY A 53 -12.21 6.49 6.01
C GLY A 53 -11.67 5.08 6.21
N GLU A 54 -11.67 4.24 5.17
CA GLU A 54 -11.05 2.91 5.22
C GLU A 54 -9.56 2.96 4.91
N ALA A 55 -8.89 1.86 5.26
CA ALA A 55 -7.51 1.62 4.89
C ALA A 55 -7.36 0.22 4.28
N THR A 56 -6.40 0.10 3.38
CA THR A 56 -5.99 -1.19 2.82
C THR A 56 -4.50 -1.39 3.04
N SER A 57 -4.05 -2.64 3.05
CA SER A 57 -2.63 -2.95 3.26
C SER A 57 -2.21 -4.17 2.48
N ASP A 58 -0.94 -4.19 2.13
CA ASP A 58 -0.25 -5.38 1.63
C ASP A 58 1.16 -5.48 2.23
N PHE A 59 1.76 -6.66 2.13
CA PHE A 59 3.02 -7.01 2.78
C PHE A 59 4.18 -7.02 1.78
N GLY A 60 5.26 -6.30 2.07
CA GLY A 60 6.52 -6.40 1.31
C GLY A 60 7.33 -7.66 1.67
N HIS A 61 8.56 -7.73 1.15
CA HIS A 61 9.54 -8.75 1.56
C HIS A 61 10.52 -8.20 2.59
N ILE A 62 10.93 -9.06 3.54
CA ILE A 62 11.98 -8.73 4.53
C ILE A 62 13.34 -8.60 3.83
N PHE A 63 13.58 -9.48 2.86
CA PHE A 63 14.80 -9.51 2.04
C PHE A 63 14.39 -9.49 0.56
N PRO A 64 14.01 -8.31 0.01
CA PRO A 64 13.67 -8.19 -1.39
C PRO A 64 14.91 -8.42 -2.27
N ASP A 65 14.73 -9.05 -3.43
CA ASP A 65 15.78 -9.13 -4.44
C ASP A 65 15.81 -7.89 -5.34
N ALA A 66 16.71 -7.86 -6.33
CA ALA A 66 16.89 -6.72 -7.20
C ALA A 66 15.71 -6.46 -8.16
N GLY A 67 14.86 -7.46 -8.39
CA GLY A 67 13.66 -7.39 -9.21
C GLY A 67 12.39 -7.03 -8.43
N PHE A 68 12.48 -6.89 -7.10
CA PHE A 68 11.32 -6.60 -6.27
C PHE A 68 10.61 -5.31 -6.67
N PHE A 69 9.29 -5.41 -6.81
CA PHE A 69 8.42 -4.26 -6.95
C PHE A 69 7.13 -4.46 -6.15
N MET A 70 6.58 -3.34 -5.69
CA MET A 70 5.29 -3.26 -5.03
C MET A 70 4.55 -2.06 -5.58
N GLU A 71 3.42 -2.31 -6.22
CA GLU A 71 2.63 -1.26 -6.88
C GLU A 71 1.19 -1.27 -6.36
N PHE A 72 0.68 -0.07 -6.09
CA PHE A 72 -0.71 0.16 -5.70
C PHE A 72 -1.40 0.95 -6.79
N TYR A 73 -2.51 0.40 -7.27
CA TYR A 73 -3.35 0.95 -8.31
C TYR A 73 -4.70 1.30 -7.73
N TRP A 74 -5.23 2.46 -8.07
CA TRP A 74 -6.59 2.80 -7.69
C TRP A 74 -7.23 3.78 -8.68
N TRP A 75 -8.55 3.77 -8.70
CA TRP A 75 -9.33 4.65 -9.56
C TRP A 75 -10.73 4.78 -8.97
N SER A 76 -11.38 5.90 -9.27
CA SER A 76 -12.81 6.04 -9.05
C SER A 76 -13.56 5.90 -10.37
N ASP A 77 -14.88 5.71 -10.31
CA ASP A 77 -15.69 5.56 -11.53
C ASP A 77 -15.76 6.86 -12.36
N THR A 78 -15.45 8.02 -11.75
CA THR A 78 -15.51 9.35 -12.38
C THR A 78 -14.14 10.01 -12.54
N GLY A 79 -13.13 9.49 -11.84
CA GLY A 79 -11.80 10.07 -11.71
C GLY A 79 -10.76 9.48 -12.67
N ARG A 80 -9.52 9.93 -12.51
CA ARG A 80 -8.37 9.37 -13.24
C ARG A 80 -7.90 8.08 -12.57
N ASN A 81 -7.24 7.24 -13.36
CA ASN A 81 -6.49 6.11 -12.81
C ASN A 81 -5.19 6.62 -12.20
N HIS A 82 -4.83 6.01 -11.07
CA HIS A 82 -3.62 6.30 -10.33
C HIS A 82 -2.80 5.04 -10.14
N CYS A 83 -1.49 5.24 -10.07
CA CYS A 83 -0.56 4.18 -9.72
C CYS A 83 0.65 4.73 -8.96
N VAL A 84 1.09 4.00 -7.92
CA VAL A 84 2.33 4.31 -7.23
C VAL A 84 3.18 3.05 -7.01
N ASN A 85 4.47 3.13 -7.35
CA ASN A 85 5.46 2.13 -6.98
C ASN A 85 6.05 2.51 -5.61
N ILE A 86 6.11 1.53 -4.72
CA ILE A 86 6.39 1.73 -3.31
C ILE A 86 7.65 0.95 -2.96
N THR A 87 8.60 1.62 -2.30
CA THR A 87 9.76 0.98 -1.67
C THR A 87 9.48 0.86 -0.17
N PRO A 88 8.98 -0.28 0.34
CA PRO A 88 8.54 -0.37 1.73
C PRO A 88 9.70 -0.12 2.70
N LYS A 89 9.47 0.73 3.71
CA LYS A 89 10.37 0.87 4.85
C LYS A 89 10.01 -0.15 5.93
N TRP A 90 11.03 -0.64 6.63
CA TRP A 90 10.80 -1.43 7.83
C TRP A 90 10.39 -0.51 8.99
N ARG A 91 9.26 -0.69 9.67
CA ARG A 91 8.24 -1.75 9.55
C ARG A 91 6.98 -1.37 8.79
N ARG A 92 6.62 -0.09 8.82
CA ARG A 92 5.36 0.40 8.26
C ARG A 92 5.67 1.53 7.30
N THR A 93 5.07 1.49 6.13
CA THR A 93 5.01 2.59 5.18
C THR A 93 3.56 3.06 5.12
N ASP A 94 3.31 4.33 5.41
CA ASP A 94 1.97 4.90 5.40
C ASP A 94 1.82 5.84 4.21
N ILE A 95 0.68 5.71 3.51
CA ILE A 95 0.30 6.55 2.37
C ILE A 95 -1.11 7.05 2.64
N TYR A 96 -1.30 8.36 2.59
CA TYR A 96 -2.60 8.98 2.82
C TYR A 96 -3.15 9.51 1.50
N LEU A 97 -4.39 9.15 1.19
CA LEU A 97 -5.15 9.68 0.08
C LEU A 97 -6.08 10.78 0.58
N ASP A 98 -6.05 11.94 -0.08
CA ASP A 98 -6.87 13.10 0.21
C ASP A 98 -8.37 12.86 -0.08
N LEU A 99 -9.20 13.87 0.16
CA LEU A 99 -10.65 13.79 -0.10
C LEU A 99 -11.03 13.51 -1.57
N ASN A 100 -10.10 13.71 -2.51
CA ASN A 100 -10.28 13.45 -3.93
C ASN A 100 -9.59 12.15 -4.38
N GLY A 101 -8.98 11.40 -3.46
CA GLY A 101 -8.25 10.18 -3.77
C GLY A 101 -6.86 10.42 -4.38
N ASN A 102 -6.31 11.63 -4.33
CA ASN A 102 -4.91 11.87 -4.68
C ASN A 102 -4.01 11.57 -3.48
N ILE A 103 -2.75 11.23 -3.73
CA ILE A 103 -1.76 11.12 -2.64
C ILE A 103 -1.59 12.50 -1.98
N ASP A 104 -1.83 12.57 -0.67
CA ASP A 104 -1.58 13.76 0.13
C ASP A 104 -0.07 13.89 0.38
N THR A 105 0.54 14.81 -0.36
CA THR A 105 1.98 15.13 -0.32
C THR A 105 2.27 16.34 0.57
N SER A 106 1.27 16.85 1.30
CA SER A 106 1.50 17.93 2.24
C SER A 106 2.46 17.49 3.37
N PRO A 107 3.28 18.38 3.93
CA PRO A 107 4.24 18.02 4.97
C PRO A 107 3.62 17.37 6.22
N GLU A 108 2.35 17.64 6.48
CA GLU A 108 1.63 17.19 7.68
C GLU A 108 0.81 15.90 7.44
N SER A 109 0.79 15.37 6.22
CA SER A 109 -0.08 14.23 5.87
C SER A 109 0.34 12.91 6.54
N GLY A 110 1.63 12.79 6.87
CA GLY A 110 2.22 11.53 7.33
C GLY A 110 2.50 10.52 6.20
N THR A 111 2.30 10.90 4.94
CA THR A 111 2.68 10.07 3.79
C THR A 111 4.19 9.94 3.69
N ASP A 112 4.68 8.71 3.52
CA ASP A 112 6.09 8.40 3.29
C ASP A 112 6.51 8.70 1.83
N THR A 113 6.47 9.98 1.44
CA THR A 113 6.68 10.40 0.05
C THR A 113 8.06 10.02 -0.51
N ASP A 114 9.08 9.90 0.34
CA ASP A 114 10.43 9.47 -0.04
C ASP A 114 10.49 8.00 -0.52
N ARG A 115 9.41 7.24 -0.29
CA ARG A 115 9.27 5.83 -0.67
C ARG A 115 8.46 5.63 -1.94
N LEU A 116 7.94 6.70 -2.52
CA LEU A 116 7.03 6.65 -3.65
C LEU A 116 7.75 6.99 -4.95
N LYS A 117 7.49 6.19 -5.98
CA LYS A 117 8.01 6.37 -7.34
C LYS A 117 6.88 6.18 -8.35
N LYS A 118 7.09 6.66 -9.58
CA LYS A 118 6.19 6.32 -10.68
C LYS A 118 6.17 4.81 -10.89
N CYS A 119 5.01 4.31 -11.31
CA CYS A 119 4.89 2.91 -11.67
C CYS A 119 5.78 2.54 -12.84
N THR A 120 6.24 1.30 -12.79
CA THR A 120 7.11 0.71 -13.80
C THR A 120 6.31 -0.13 -14.78
N THR A 121 5.15 -0.64 -14.35
CA THR A 121 4.30 -1.53 -15.17
C THR A 121 3.06 -0.83 -15.75
N ASP A 122 2.85 0.46 -15.45
CA ASP A 122 1.74 1.28 -15.95
C ASP A 122 2.19 2.76 -16.12
N PRO A 123 1.80 3.45 -17.22
CA PRO A 123 2.11 4.86 -17.44
C PRO A 123 1.28 5.85 -16.60
N ALA A 124 0.30 5.40 -15.80
CA ALA A 124 -0.49 6.27 -14.93
C ALA A 124 0.39 6.98 -13.90
N ASP A 125 0.14 8.28 -13.70
CA ASP A 125 0.82 9.07 -12.69
C ASP A 125 0.20 8.84 -11.29
N PRO A 126 1.00 8.94 -10.22
CA PRO A 126 0.50 8.91 -8.85
C PRO A 126 -0.57 9.98 -8.56
#